data_AF-A0A564VJE7-F1
#
_entry.id   AF-A0A564VJE7-F1
#
_cell.length_a   1.000
_cell.length_b   1.000
_cell.length_c   1.000
_cell.angle_alpha   90.00
_cell.angle_beta   90.00
_cell.angle_gamma   90.00
#
_symmetry.space_group_name_H-M   'P 1'
#
loop_
_entity.id
_entity.type
_entity.pdbx_description
1 polymer ?
#
loop_
_entity_poly.entity_id
_entity_poly.type
_entity_poly.pdbx_seq_one_letter_code
_entity_poly.pdbx_strand_id
1 'polypeptide(L)'
;MCRYLLYNKGIRVKGICKFEKGYFNTGALIAVVIAVPFLATKAEETIQIKNEEFKEKQNRECYEKAEECMDAGKYDEAIELLEKLPGYSEDVKYIIQYAKFCDAVQNGEGIEELHKLIWYVPKGDEYSSKYIEEMRKAQKDTEEQYKKYMAQKEKEEEERMRKKDEPYRGMKEKYINITLLGRACAGL
;
A
#
# COMPACT_ATOMS: atom_id res chain seq x y z
N MET A 1 -6.17 61.36 38.48
CA MET A 1 -6.26 61.55 37.01
C MET A 1 -5.04 60.91 36.37
N CYS A 2 -5.19 59.78 35.70
CA CYS A 2 -4.17 59.25 34.80
C CYS A 2 -4.86 58.84 33.49
N ARG A 3 -4.47 59.51 32.41
CA ARG A 3 -4.92 59.27 31.03
C ARG A 3 -4.16 58.07 30.48
N TYR A 4 -4.88 57.05 30.01
CA TYR A 4 -4.32 56.11 29.04
C TYR A 4 -5.09 56.27 27.72
N LEU A 5 -4.33 56.54 26.65
CA LEU A 5 -4.80 56.56 25.27
C LEU A 5 -4.69 55.14 24.72
N LEU A 6 -5.82 54.48 24.46
CA LEU A 6 -5.84 53.27 23.64
C LEU A 6 -6.04 53.70 22.18
N TYR A 7 -4.97 53.56 21.40
CA TYR A 7 -5.00 53.70 19.96
C TYR A 7 -5.06 52.30 19.35
N ASN A 8 -6.21 51.91 18.83
CA ASN A 8 -6.24 51.07 17.65
C ASN A 8 -7.44 51.48 16.78
N LYS A 9 -7.13 51.66 15.49
CA LYS A 9 -7.92 52.41 14.49
C LYS A 9 -9.37 51.93 14.41
N GLY A 10 -10.33 52.86 14.51
CA GLY A 10 -11.49 52.82 13.61
C GLY A 10 -12.89 53.17 14.12
N ILE A 11 -13.23 53.11 15.41
CA ILE A 11 -14.64 53.30 15.83
C ILE A 11 -14.76 54.24 17.03
N ARG A 12 -15.32 55.44 16.79
CA ARG A 12 -15.65 56.44 17.81
C ARG A 12 -16.92 56.00 18.54
N VAL A 13 -16.81 55.66 19.83
CA VAL A 13 -17.98 55.57 20.71
C VAL A 13 -17.72 56.43 21.94
N LYS A 14 -18.41 57.57 22.03
CA LYS A 14 -18.50 58.39 23.24
C LYS A 14 -19.46 57.70 24.21
N GLY A 15 -18.96 57.21 25.33
CA GLY A 15 -19.77 56.68 26.43
C GLY A 15 -19.06 56.87 27.76
N ILE A 16 -19.65 57.65 28.66
CA ILE A 16 -19.16 57.88 30.02
C ILE A 16 -19.67 56.73 30.89
N CYS A 17 -18.78 55.87 31.40
CA CYS A 17 -19.11 54.90 32.43
C CYS A 17 -18.42 55.29 33.75
N LYS A 18 -19.21 55.79 34.71
CA LYS A 18 -18.83 55.88 36.13
C LYS A 18 -18.67 54.44 36.66
N PHE A 19 -17.52 54.11 37.21
CA PHE A 19 -17.27 52.83 37.89
C PHE A 19 -17.20 53.06 39.41
N GLU A 20 -18.22 52.60 40.13
CA GLU A 20 -18.23 52.52 41.59
C GLU A 20 -17.34 51.36 42.08
N LYS A 21 -16.66 51.60 43.21
CA LYS A 21 -15.51 50.87 43.77
C LYS A 21 -15.81 49.45 44.34
N GLY A 22 -16.73 48.69 43.73
CA GLY A 22 -17.13 47.36 44.23
C GLY A 22 -16.61 46.14 43.44
N TYR A 23 -16.15 46.31 42.20
CA TYR A 23 -15.99 45.19 41.23
C TYR A 23 -14.56 45.01 40.70
N PHE A 24 -13.55 45.49 41.43
CA PHE A 24 -12.16 45.51 40.93
C PHE A 24 -11.51 44.11 40.87
N ASN A 25 -11.96 43.16 41.68
CA ASN A 25 -11.41 41.80 41.69
C ASN A 25 -12.02 40.86 40.63
N THR A 26 -13.30 41.03 40.28
CA THR A 26 -13.98 40.11 39.36
C THR A 26 -13.66 40.38 37.89
N GLY A 27 -13.56 41.64 37.46
CA GLY A 27 -13.20 41.98 36.08
C GLY A 27 -11.77 41.59 35.69
N ALA A 28 -10.82 41.71 36.61
CA ALA A 28 -9.44 41.29 36.39
C ALA A 28 -9.31 39.76 36.31
N LEU A 29 -10.03 39.02 37.16
CA LEU A 29 -10.05 37.56 37.12
C LEU A 29 -10.65 37.02 35.80
N ILE A 30 -11.74 37.63 35.30
CA ILE A 30 -12.36 37.21 34.04
C ILE A 30 -11.43 37.45 32.84
N ALA A 31 -10.68 38.56 32.82
CA ALA A 31 -9.73 38.86 31.75
C ALA A 31 -8.57 37.85 31.70
N VAL A 32 -8.03 37.45 32.86
CA VAL A 32 -6.96 36.44 32.94
C VAL A 32 -7.49 35.06 32.50
N VAL A 33 -8.71 34.70 32.91
CA VAL A 33 -9.33 33.40 32.56
C VAL A 33 -9.64 33.27 31.07
N ILE A 34 -9.86 34.36 30.33
CA ILE A 34 -10.12 34.30 28.88
C ILE A 34 -8.83 34.47 28.04
N ALA A 35 -7.88 35.28 28.51
CA ALA A 35 -6.64 35.53 27.77
C ALA A 35 -5.65 34.36 27.82
N VAL A 36 -5.56 33.64 28.94
CA VAL A 36 -4.63 32.51 29.12
C VAL A 36 -4.99 31.32 28.20
N PRO A 37 -6.27 30.87 28.09
CA PRO A 37 -6.65 29.84 27.15
C PRO A 37 -6.45 30.23 25.69
N PHE A 38 -6.74 31.49 25.33
CA PHE A 38 -6.57 31.96 23.95
C PHE A 38 -5.11 31.95 23.47
N LEU A 39 -4.14 32.19 24.37
CA LEU A 39 -2.72 32.07 24.06
C LEU A 39 -2.26 30.60 24.01
N ALA A 40 -2.82 29.75 24.88
CA ALA A 40 -2.53 28.31 24.88
C ALA A 40 -3.02 27.63 23.58
N THR A 41 -4.22 27.95 23.10
CA THR A 41 -4.76 27.39 21.85
C THR A 41 -3.96 27.83 20.62
N LYS A 42 -3.52 29.10 20.54
CA LYS A 42 -2.65 29.57 19.45
C LYS A 42 -1.25 28.97 19.50
N ALA A 43 -0.73 28.66 20.68
CA ALA A 43 0.54 27.95 20.84
C ALA A 43 0.39 26.49 20.38
N GLU A 44 -0.70 25.82 20.72
CA GLU A 44 -0.98 24.44 20.27
C GLU A 44 -1.18 24.36 18.75
N GLU A 45 -1.93 25.28 18.12
CA GLU A 45 -2.12 25.34 16.67
C GLU A 45 -0.78 25.54 15.93
N THR A 46 0.08 26.44 16.41
CA THR A 46 1.40 26.69 15.79
C THR A 46 2.39 25.55 16.01
N ILE A 47 2.28 24.79 17.10
CA ILE A 47 3.04 23.56 17.34
C ILE A 47 2.54 22.43 16.42
N GLN A 48 1.23 22.31 16.22
CA GLN A 48 0.64 21.32 15.34
C GLN A 48 1.02 21.57 13.87
N ILE A 49 0.88 22.80 13.38
CA ILE A 49 1.25 23.17 12.00
C ILE A 49 2.75 22.91 11.76
N LYS A 50 3.63 23.33 12.67
CA LYS A 50 5.08 23.06 12.54
C LYS A 50 5.40 21.57 12.61
N ASN A 51 4.66 20.79 13.39
CA ASN A 51 4.81 19.33 13.42
C ASN A 51 4.34 18.67 12.13
N GLU A 52 3.27 19.17 11.50
CA GLU A 52 2.79 18.69 10.19
C GLU A 52 3.78 19.01 9.07
N GLU A 53 4.28 20.26 9.00
CA GLU A 53 5.32 20.64 8.03
C GLU A 53 6.62 19.83 8.21
N PHE A 54 7.01 19.57 9.46
CA PHE A 54 8.17 18.73 9.76
C PHE A 54 7.97 17.28 9.32
N LYS A 55 6.77 16.72 9.54
CA LYS A 55 6.40 15.37 9.07
C LYS A 55 6.37 15.30 7.55
N GLU A 56 5.80 16.27 6.86
CA GLU A 56 5.75 16.30 5.40
C GLU A 56 7.15 16.36 4.79
N LYS A 57 8.04 17.17 5.38
CA LYS A 57 9.43 17.24 4.96
C LYS A 57 10.18 15.92 5.19
N GLN A 58 10.02 15.30 6.37
CA GLN A 58 10.57 13.96 6.61
C GLN A 58 10.01 12.92 5.65
N ASN A 59 8.71 12.97 5.35
CA ASN A 59 8.07 12.03 4.45
C ASN A 59 8.64 12.13 3.04
N ARG A 60 8.82 13.35 2.53
CA ARG A 60 9.47 13.59 1.25
C ARG A 60 10.89 13.03 1.19
N GLU A 61 11.71 13.33 2.21
CA GLU A 61 13.07 12.80 2.30
C GLU A 61 13.09 11.26 2.39
N CYS A 62 12.06 10.66 3.02
CA CYS A 62 11.91 9.22 3.11
C CYS A 62 11.57 8.58 1.75
N TYR A 63 10.74 9.23 0.92
CA TYR A 63 10.47 8.78 -0.46
C TYR A 63 11.71 8.84 -1.33
N GLU A 64 12.44 9.96 -1.30
CA GLU A 64 13.67 10.13 -2.09
C GLU A 64 14.70 9.05 -1.73
N LYS A 65 14.87 8.75 -0.43
CA LYS A 65 15.73 7.64 0.03
C LYS A 65 15.22 6.27 -0.38
N ALA A 66 13.90 6.03 -0.35
CA ALA A 66 13.33 4.77 -0.77
C ALA A 66 13.57 4.53 -2.27
N GLU A 67 13.45 5.56 -3.12
CA GLU A 67 13.79 5.48 -4.54
C GLU A 67 15.27 5.17 -4.76
N GLU A 68 16.18 5.81 -4.03
CA GLU A 68 17.62 5.47 -4.07
C GLU A 68 17.87 4.01 -3.68
N CYS A 69 17.15 3.49 -2.68
CA CYS A 69 17.25 2.09 -2.26
C CYS A 69 16.70 1.14 -3.34
N MET A 70 15.60 1.49 -4.00
CA MET A 70 15.04 0.74 -5.13
C MET A 70 16.02 0.68 -6.31
N ASP A 71 16.60 1.82 -6.69
CA ASP A 71 17.58 1.92 -7.77
C ASP A 71 18.91 1.19 -7.41
N ALA A 72 19.26 1.12 -6.12
CA ALA A 72 20.41 0.34 -5.62
C ALA A 72 20.13 -1.17 -5.47
N GLY A 73 18.89 -1.62 -5.69
CA GLY A 73 18.49 -3.02 -5.53
C GLY A 73 18.37 -3.49 -4.07
N LYS A 74 18.26 -2.55 -3.12
CA LYS A 74 18.07 -2.82 -1.68
C LYS A 74 16.59 -2.74 -1.33
N TYR A 75 15.82 -3.74 -1.75
CA TYR A 75 14.37 -3.71 -1.65
C TYR A 75 13.84 -3.79 -0.22
N ASP A 76 14.50 -4.53 0.68
CA ASP A 76 14.13 -4.59 2.10
C ASP A 76 14.16 -3.21 2.77
N GLU A 77 15.25 -2.46 2.57
CA GLU A 77 15.43 -1.10 3.10
C GLU A 77 14.38 -0.15 2.50
N ALA A 78 14.09 -0.28 1.20
CA ALA A 78 13.08 0.53 0.52
C ALA A 78 11.67 0.27 1.07
N ILE A 79 11.29 -0.99 1.28
CA ILE A 79 9.98 -1.38 1.81
C ILE A 79 9.80 -0.83 3.23
N GLU A 80 10.81 -0.96 4.10
CA GLU A 80 10.75 -0.46 5.47
C GLU A 80 10.56 1.07 5.52
N LEU A 81 11.24 1.80 4.64
CA LEU A 81 11.08 3.26 4.53
C LEU A 81 9.67 3.64 4.04
N LEU A 82 9.12 2.90 3.08
CA LEU A 82 7.79 3.17 2.53
C LEU A 82 6.65 2.79 3.50
N GLU A 83 6.81 1.73 4.30
CA GLU A 83 5.82 1.30 5.29
C GLU A 83 5.75 2.24 6.51
N LYS A 84 6.83 2.97 6.82
CA LYS A 84 6.88 3.95 7.92
C LYS A 84 6.13 5.24 7.63
N LEU A 85 5.75 5.51 6.38
CA LEU A 85 5.16 6.78 5.97
C LEU A 85 3.70 6.91 6.45
N PRO A 86 3.37 7.88 7.33
CA PRO A 86 2.00 8.11 7.77
C PRO A 86 1.23 8.82 6.65
N GLY A 87 0.55 8.05 5.81
CA GLY A 87 -0.18 8.56 4.65
C GLY A 87 -0.03 7.60 3.48
N TYR A 88 -0.75 6.48 3.54
CA TYR A 88 -0.84 5.51 2.45
C TYR A 88 -1.60 6.14 1.27
N SER A 89 -0.92 6.88 0.41
CA SER A 89 -1.45 7.08 -0.94
C SER A 89 -1.43 5.72 -1.66
N GLU A 90 -2.43 5.46 -2.50
CA GLU A 90 -2.48 4.23 -3.30
C GLU A 90 -1.19 4.01 -4.09
N ASP A 91 -0.53 5.11 -4.46
CA ASP A 91 0.78 5.17 -5.10
C ASP A 91 1.86 4.40 -4.33
N VAL A 92 1.99 4.61 -3.02
CA VAL A 92 3.00 3.93 -2.18
C VAL A 92 2.79 2.44 -2.18
N LYS A 93 1.52 2.02 -2.15
CA LYS A 93 1.14 0.60 -2.11
C LYS A 93 1.64 -0.13 -3.36
N TYR A 94 1.53 0.50 -4.54
CA TYR A 94 2.03 -0.06 -5.78
C TYR A 94 3.56 -0.09 -5.83
N ILE A 95 4.25 0.93 -5.30
CA ILE A 95 5.72 0.94 -5.20
C ILE A 95 6.21 -0.20 -4.29
N ILE A 96 5.60 -0.36 -3.11
CA ILE A 96 5.93 -1.45 -2.18
C ILE A 96 5.70 -2.82 -2.85
N GLN A 97 4.61 -2.99 -3.59
CA GLN A 97 4.31 -4.24 -4.27
C GLN A 97 5.33 -4.54 -5.37
N TYR A 98 5.77 -3.52 -6.11
CA TYR A 98 6.85 -3.66 -7.08
C TYR A 98 8.18 -4.02 -6.41
N ALA A 99 8.52 -3.37 -5.29
CA ALA A 99 9.70 -3.69 -4.51
C ALA A 99 9.72 -5.17 -4.07
N LYS A 100 8.59 -5.67 -3.57
CA LYS A 100 8.40 -7.08 -3.19
C LYS A 100 8.56 -8.03 -4.38
N PHE A 101 8.06 -7.65 -5.55
CA PHE A 101 8.28 -8.41 -6.77
C PHE A 101 9.77 -8.45 -7.14
N CYS A 102 10.47 -7.32 -7.13
CA CYS A 102 11.89 -7.27 -7.47
C CYS A 102 12.76 -8.06 -6.47
N ASP A 103 12.41 -8.01 -5.19
CA ASP A 103 13.04 -8.83 -4.15
C ASP A 103 12.83 -10.33 -4.41
N ALA A 104 11.59 -10.76 -4.67
CA ALA A 104 11.27 -12.14 -5.02
C ALA A 104 12.02 -12.61 -6.28
N VAL A 105 12.20 -11.74 -7.29
CA VAL A 105 13.00 -12.03 -8.48
C VAL A 105 14.48 -12.22 -8.13
N GLN A 106 15.05 -11.36 -7.27
CA GLN A 106 16.44 -11.50 -6.81
C GLN A 106 16.65 -12.77 -5.98
N ASN A 107 15.67 -13.13 -5.15
CA ASN A 107 15.68 -14.33 -4.32
C ASN A 107 15.42 -15.62 -5.12
N GLY A 108 15.04 -15.50 -6.40
CA GLY A 108 14.79 -16.65 -7.28
C GLY A 108 13.52 -17.41 -6.91
N GLU A 109 12.49 -16.72 -6.43
CA GLU A 109 11.19 -17.32 -6.11
C GLU A 109 10.53 -17.95 -7.34
N GLY A 110 9.60 -18.88 -7.09
CA GLY A 110 8.88 -19.58 -8.14
C GLY A 110 8.00 -18.66 -8.98
N ILE A 111 7.75 -19.07 -10.23
CA ILE A 111 6.92 -18.28 -11.16
C ILE A 111 5.48 -18.11 -10.66
N GLU A 112 4.99 -19.03 -9.83
CA GLU A 112 3.65 -18.93 -9.23
C GLU A 112 3.57 -17.78 -8.21
N GLU A 113 4.60 -17.61 -7.38
CA GLU A 113 4.73 -16.51 -6.40
C GLU A 113 4.88 -15.16 -7.11
N LEU A 114 5.80 -15.09 -8.08
CA LEU A 114 6.03 -13.90 -8.89
C LEU A 114 4.75 -13.44 -9.60
N HIS A 115 4.01 -14.37 -10.20
CA HIS A 115 2.74 -14.09 -10.86
C HIS A 115 1.68 -13.53 -9.90
N LYS A 116 1.62 -14.04 -8.65
CA LYS A 116 0.70 -13.50 -7.62
C LYS A 116 1.06 -12.08 -7.23
N LEU A 117 2.34 -11.79 -7.03
CA LEU A 117 2.82 -10.46 -6.64
C LEU A 117 2.52 -9.41 -7.71
N ILE A 118 2.53 -9.79 -8.98
CA ILE A 118 2.31 -8.86 -10.11
C ILE A 118 0.90 -8.93 -10.72
N TRP A 119 -0.02 -9.68 -10.10
CA TRP A 119 -1.39 -9.87 -10.62
C TRP A 119 -2.22 -8.59 -10.61
N TYR A 120 -2.06 -7.75 -9.60
CA TYR A 120 -2.80 -6.50 -9.43
C TYR A 120 -1.93 -5.28 -9.78
N VAL A 121 -1.76 -5.02 -11.07
CA VAL A 121 -1.17 -3.76 -11.58
C VAL A 121 -2.31 -2.81 -11.97
N PRO A 122 -2.29 -1.53 -11.54
CA PRO A 122 -3.33 -0.57 -11.86
C PRO A 122 -3.43 -0.35 -13.38
N LYS A 123 -4.67 -0.37 -13.88
CA LYS A 123 -4.99 -0.23 -15.31
C LYS A 123 -5.47 1.19 -15.57
N GLY A 124 -4.92 1.83 -16.61
CA GLY A 124 -5.28 3.21 -16.98
C GLY A 124 -4.20 4.23 -16.62
N ASP A 125 -4.58 5.50 -16.63
CA ASP A 125 -3.77 6.67 -16.24
C ASP A 125 -3.91 7.03 -14.75
N GLU A 126 -4.64 6.21 -13.97
CA GLU A 126 -4.86 6.37 -12.52
C GLU A 126 -3.56 6.44 -11.71
N TYR A 127 -2.48 5.83 -12.21
CA TYR A 127 -1.19 5.79 -11.54
C TYR A 127 -0.07 6.18 -12.50
N SER A 128 0.52 7.36 -12.27
CA SER A 128 1.63 7.90 -13.04
C SER A 128 2.87 7.96 -12.13
N SER A 129 3.67 6.91 -12.17
CA SER A 129 4.94 6.80 -11.45
C SER A 129 6.01 6.23 -12.37
N LYS A 130 7.29 6.52 -12.08
CA LYS A 130 8.45 5.97 -12.81
C LYS A 130 8.37 4.45 -12.97
N TYR A 131 7.80 3.75 -11.97
CA TYR A 131 7.77 2.29 -11.91
C TYR A 131 6.59 1.64 -12.64
N ILE A 132 5.55 2.37 -13.08
CA ILE A 132 4.35 1.74 -13.65
C ILE A 132 4.61 1.07 -15.00
N GLU A 133 5.48 1.64 -15.82
CA GLU A 133 5.86 1.05 -17.11
C GLU A 133 6.67 -0.22 -16.90
N GLU A 134 7.60 -0.20 -15.93
CA GLU A 134 8.41 -1.36 -15.56
C GLU A 134 7.55 -2.48 -14.98
N MET A 135 6.61 -2.15 -14.09
CA MET A 135 5.62 -3.09 -13.56
C MET A 135 4.79 -3.72 -14.67
N ARG A 136 4.31 -2.95 -15.65
CA ARG A 136 3.52 -3.47 -16.78
C ARG A 136 4.32 -4.39 -17.68
N LYS A 137 5.60 -4.09 -17.90
CA LYS A 137 6.49 -4.95 -18.66
C LYS A 137 6.75 -6.26 -17.91
N ALA A 138 7.14 -6.16 -16.64
CA ALA A 138 7.37 -7.30 -15.77
C ALA A 138 6.11 -8.19 -15.64
N GLN A 139 4.92 -7.59 -15.60
CA GLN A 139 3.65 -8.31 -15.60
C GLN A 139 3.49 -9.17 -16.85
N LYS A 140 3.70 -8.60 -18.03
CA LYS A 140 3.58 -9.32 -19.32
C LYS A 140 4.59 -10.46 -19.41
N ASP A 141 5.83 -10.20 -19.03
CA ASP A 141 6.90 -11.19 -19.08
C ASP A 141 6.60 -12.36 -18.12
N THR A 142 6.17 -12.04 -16.90
CA THR A 142 5.79 -13.04 -15.87
C THR A 142 4.55 -13.83 -16.29
N GLU A 143 3.54 -13.19 -16.89
CA GLU A 143 2.33 -13.85 -17.39
C GLU A 143 2.65 -14.82 -18.54
N GLU A 144 3.55 -14.44 -19.45
CA GLU A 144 3.99 -15.33 -20.53
C GLU A 144 4.77 -16.54 -20.00
N GLN A 145 5.67 -16.31 -19.05
CA GLN A 145 6.38 -17.40 -18.38
C GLN A 145 5.43 -18.33 -17.62
N TYR A 146 4.47 -17.77 -16.89
CA TYR A 146 3.45 -18.53 -16.17
C TYR A 146 2.60 -19.38 -17.12
N LYS A 147 2.19 -18.85 -18.28
CA LYS A 147 1.48 -19.62 -19.32
C LYS A 147 2.29 -20.81 -19.83
N LYS A 148 3.59 -20.62 -20.07
CA LYS A 148 4.50 -21.71 -20.49
C LYS A 148 4.62 -22.78 -19.40
N TYR A 149 4.80 -22.35 -18.14
CA TYR A 149 4.85 -23.23 -16.98
C TYR A 149 3.56 -24.05 -16.83
N MET A 150 2.39 -23.42 -16.92
CA MET A 150 1.09 -24.10 -16.83
C MET A 150 0.89 -25.10 -17.98
N ALA A 151 1.24 -24.74 -19.21
CA ALA A 151 1.14 -25.64 -20.36
C ALA A 151 2.09 -26.85 -20.24
N GLN A 152 3.26 -26.68 -19.63
CA GLN A 152 4.16 -27.79 -19.34
C GLN A 152 3.58 -28.71 -18.26
N LYS A 153 3.07 -28.14 -17.18
CA LYS A 153 2.42 -28.87 -16.08
C LYS A 153 1.24 -29.71 -16.55
N GLU A 154 0.42 -29.16 -17.44
CA GLU A 154 -0.70 -29.87 -18.07
C GLU A 154 -0.23 -31.06 -18.92
N LYS A 155 0.78 -30.88 -19.77
CA LYS A 155 1.35 -31.99 -20.57
C LYS A 155 1.94 -33.10 -19.70
N GLU A 156 2.64 -32.73 -18.63
CA GLU A 156 3.18 -33.70 -17.67
C GLU A 156 2.06 -34.46 -16.94
N GLU A 157 0.98 -33.76 -16.58
CA GLU A 157 -0.20 -34.38 -15.96
C GLU A 157 -0.94 -35.31 -16.94
N GLU A 158 -1.15 -34.90 -18.19
CA GLU A 158 -1.69 -35.76 -19.24
C GLU A 158 -0.84 -37.01 -19.47
N GLU A 159 0.50 -36.89 -19.51
CA GLU A 159 1.38 -38.04 -19.66
C GLU A 159 1.33 -38.96 -18.44
N ARG A 160 1.24 -38.40 -17.23
CA ARG A 160 1.02 -39.16 -16.00
C ARG A 160 -0.30 -39.91 -16.04
N MET A 161 -1.38 -39.29 -16.51
CA MET A 161 -2.69 -39.92 -16.67
C MET A 161 -2.65 -41.04 -17.71
N ARG A 162 -2.00 -40.81 -18.86
CA ARG A 162 -1.76 -41.86 -19.88
C ARG A 162 -1.01 -43.08 -19.32
N LYS A 163 0.07 -42.88 -18.55
CA LYS A 163 0.81 -43.97 -17.90
C LYS A 163 -0.02 -44.70 -16.84
N LYS A 164 -0.92 -43.99 -16.16
CA LYS A 164 -1.84 -44.56 -15.15
C LYS A 164 -3.01 -45.33 -15.78
N ASP A 165 -3.40 -45.01 -17.02
CA ASP A 165 -4.41 -45.74 -17.81
C ASP A 165 -3.84 -46.94 -18.57
N GLU A 166 -2.51 -47.03 -18.69
CA GLU A 166 -1.80 -48.18 -19.28
C GLU A 166 -1.79 -49.54 -18.52
N PRO A 167 -2.20 -49.72 -17.23
CA PRO A 167 -2.23 -51.03 -16.60
C PRO A 167 -3.26 -52.01 -17.22
N TYR A 168 -4.11 -51.54 -18.14
CA TYR A 168 -5.07 -52.37 -18.88
C TYR A 168 -4.72 -52.56 -20.36
N ARG A 169 -3.64 -51.94 -20.86
CA ARG A 169 -3.20 -52.06 -22.26
C ARG A 169 -2.41 -53.36 -22.44
N GLY A 170 -3.16 -54.46 -22.64
CA GLY A 170 -2.65 -55.83 -22.74
C GLY A 170 -3.40 -56.84 -21.87
N MET A 171 -4.24 -56.39 -20.92
CA MET A 171 -5.10 -57.28 -20.13
C MET A 171 -6.27 -57.87 -20.94
N LYS A 172 -6.71 -57.22 -22.02
CA LYS A 172 -7.87 -57.69 -22.79
C LYS A 172 -7.63 -59.04 -23.49
N GLU A 173 -6.43 -59.36 -23.97
CA GLU A 173 -6.23 -60.62 -24.71
C GLU A 173 -6.12 -61.86 -23.81
N LYS A 174 -5.50 -61.74 -22.62
CA LYS A 174 -5.38 -62.89 -21.71
C LYS A 174 -6.70 -63.22 -21.01
N TYR A 175 -7.52 -62.23 -20.64
CA TYR A 175 -8.74 -62.46 -19.85
C TYR A 175 -10.01 -62.75 -20.67
N ILE A 176 -10.08 -62.31 -21.94
CA ILE A 176 -11.23 -62.62 -22.82
C ILE A 176 -11.31 -64.12 -23.14
N ASN A 177 -10.18 -64.83 -23.24
CA ASN A 177 -10.18 -66.27 -23.56
C ASN A 177 -10.39 -67.22 -22.35
N ILE A 178 -10.14 -66.76 -21.12
CA ILE A 178 -10.19 -67.60 -19.90
C ILE A 178 -11.44 -67.38 -19.04
N THR A 179 -12.19 -66.28 -19.22
CA THR A 179 -13.45 -66.04 -18.47
C THR A 179 -14.67 -66.45 -19.29
N LEU A 180 -15.66 -67.08 -18.64
CA LEU A 180 -16.92 -67.55 -19.24
C LEU A 180 -17.65 -66.47 -20.06
N LEU A 181 -17.55 -65.21 -19.63
CA LEU A 181 -18.16 -64.05 -20.31
C LEU A 181 -17.44 -63.68 -21.61
N GLY A 182 -16.12 -63.82 -21.69
CA GLY A 182 -15.36 -63.50 -22.91
C GLY A 182 -15.54 -64.54 -24.02
N ARG A 183 -15.75 -65.81 -23.67
CA ARG A 183 -16.10 -66.88 -24.63
C ARG A 183 -17.48 -66.71 -25.25
N ALA A 184 -18.45 -66.18 -24.50
CA ALA A 184 -19.80 -65.91 -25.02
C ALA A 184 -19.84 -64.72 -26.00
N CYS A 185 -18.92 -63.75 -25.85
CA CYS A 185 -18.83 -62.59 -26.75
C CYS A 185 -18.00 -62.85 -28.02
N ALA A 186 -17.14 -63.86 -28.04
CA ALA A 186 -16.25 -64.18 -29.16
C ALA A 186 -16.80 -65.29 -30.09
N GLY A 187 -18.12 -65.44 -30.17
CA GLY A 187 -18.84 -66.51 -30.87
C GLY A 187 -18.20 -66.99 -32.18
N LEU A 188 -17.55 -68.15 -32.06
CA LEU A 188 -17.34 -69.19 -33.06
C LEU A 188 -17.97 -70.47 -32.49
#